data_AF-A0A6N7VT58-F1
#
_entry.id   AF-A0A6N7VT58-F1
#
_cell.length_a   1.000
_cell.length_b   1.000
_cell.length_c   1.000
_cell.angle_alpha   90.00
_cell.angle_beta   90.00
_cell.angle_gamma   90.00
#
_symmetry.space_group_name_H-M   'P 1'
#
loop_
_entity.id
_entity.type
_entity.pdbx_description
1 polymer ?
#
loop_
_entity_poly.entity_id
_entity_poly.type
_entity_poly.pdbx_seq_one_letter_code
_entity_poly.pdbx_strand_id
1 'polypeptide(L)'
;MLVKNRRFMKEYSKGLELIEDLFSKRWVPEIIHSIGIGNNNYKKILDSISYISHTELSRKIKLLLDYGVIKRDDKDKAYKLTQFGFDVDHVFGHIYDISDKYLKRD
;
A
#
# COMPACT_ATOMS: atom_id res chain seq x y z
N MET A 1 6.47 -4.13 34.10
CA MET A 1 6.92 -4.81 32.86
C MET A 1 5.76 -5.48 32.12
N LEU A 2 4.90 -6.27 32.78
CA LEU A 2 3.80 -7.03 32.16
C LEU A 2 2.74 -6.19 31.41
N VAL A 3 2.39 -4.99 31.91
CA VAL A 3 1.39 -4.10 31.27
C VAL A 3 1.89 -3.52 29.94
N LYS A 4 3.20 -3.23 29.81
CA LYS A 4 3.80 -2.70 28.58
C LYS A 4 3.72 -3.73 27.43
N ASN A 5 3.95 -5.01 27.73
CA ASN A 5 3.78 -6.10 26.76
C ASN A 5 2.33 -6.25 26.29
N ARG A 6 1.35 -6.10 27.19
CA ARG A 6 -0.07 -6.20 26.82
C ARG A 6 -0.52 -5.06 25.90
N ARG A 7 -0.07 -3.82 26.17
CA ARG A 7 -0.34 -2.67 25.29
C ARG A 7 0.33 -2.86 23.93
N PHE A 8 1.59 -3.28 23.91
CA PHE A 8 2.32 -3.56 22.68
C PHE A 8 1.58 -4.57 21.80
N MET A 9 1.22 -5.73 22.35
CA MET A 9 0.50 -6.76 21.58
C MET A 9 -0.84 -6.27 21.04
N LYS A 10 -1.58 -5.45 21.80
CA LYS A 10 -2.85 -4.88 21.34
C LYS A 10 -2.65 -3.93 20.15
N GLU A 11 -1.66 -3.04 20.21
CA GLU A 11 -1.39 -2.12 19.10
C GLU A 11 -0.79 -2.86 17.89
N TYR A 12 0.03 -3.89 18.12
CA TYR A 12 0.52 -4.79 17.08
C TYR A 12 -0.63 -5.47 16.33
N SER A 13 -1.60 -6.07 17.03
CA SER A 13 -2.74 -6.73 16.40
C SER A 13 -3.57 -5.77 15.54
N LYS A 14 -3.84 -4.55 16.03
CA LYS A 14 -4.55 -3.54 15.24
C LYS A 14 -3.77 -3.11 14.00
N GLY A 15 -2.45 -2.95 14.14
CA GLY A 15 -1.58 -2.62 13.01
C GLY A 15 -1.59 -3.73 11.97
N LEU A 16 -1.54 -4.99 12.41
CA LEU A 16 -1.62 -6.15 11.53
C LEU A 16 -2.96 -6.21 10.80
N GLU A 17 -4.08 -6.04 11.51
CA GLU A 17 -5.43 -6.00 10.92
C GLU A 17 -5.55 -4.90 9.85
N LEU A 18 -4.99 -3.71 10.09
CA LEU A 18 -4.97 -2.61 9.13
C LEU A 18 -4.18 -2.97 7.87
N ILE A 19 -2.99 -3.57 8.03
CA ILE A 19 -2.13 -3.97 6.91
C ILE A 19 -2.75 -5.13 6.12
N GLU A 20 -3.30 -6.13 6.79
CA GLU A 20 -4.01 -7.26 6.17
C GLU A 20 -5.21 -6.79 5.36
N ASP A 21 -5.97 -5.84 5.89
CA ASP A 21 -7.11 -5.24 5.19
C ASP A 21 -6.69 -4.52 3.90
N LEU A 22 -5.57 -3.77 3.92
CA LEU A 22 -5.03 -3.14 2.71
C LEU A 22 -4.48 -4.17 1.71
N PHE A 23 -3.68 -5.13 2.18
CA PHE A 23 -3.01 -6.11 1.34
C PHE A 23 -3.98 -7.09 0.67
N SER A 24 -5.06 -7.48 1.37
CA SER A 24 -6.07 -8.40 0.84
C SER A 24 -6.88 -7.81 -0.32
N LYS A 25 -6.85 -6.48 -0.52
CA LYS A 25 -7.54 -5.83 -1.63
C LYS A 25 -6.70 -5.91 -2.90
N ARG A 26 -7.17 -6.71 -3.86
CA ARG A 26 -6.58 -6.80 -5.20
C ARG A 26 -6.21 -5.42 -5.75
N TRP A 27 -5.03 -5.31 -6.36
CA TRP A 27 -4.43 -4.11 -6.95
C TRP A 27 -3.92 -3.05 -5.97
N VAL A 28 -4.26 -3.11 -4.69
CA VAL A 28 -3.81 -2.10 -3.72
C VAL A 28 -2.28 -2.10 -3.57
N PRO A 29 -1.62 -3.25 -3.34
CA PRO A 29 -0.16 -3.29 -3.27
C PRO A 29 0.52 -2.72 -4.52
N GLU A 30 0.04 -3.10 -5.71
CA GLU A 30 0.60 -2.69 -6.98
C GLU A 30 0.42 -1.18 -7.24
N ILE A 31 -0.72 -0.62 -6.83
CA ILE A 31 -0.98 0.83 -6.97
C ILE A 31 -0.10 1.64 -6.01
N ILE A 32 0.01 1.20 -4.75
CA ILE A 32 0.87 1.87 -3.76
C ILE A 32 2.32 1.85 -4.24
N HIS A 33 2.81 0.68 -4.65
CA HIS A 33 4.17 0.52 -5.15
C HIS A 33 4.42 1.35 -6.42
N SER A 34 3.48 1.35 -7.37
CA SER A 34 3.56 2.14 -8.59
C SER A 34 3.72 3.64 -8.30
N ILE A 35 2.96 4.18 -7.35
CA ILE A 35 3.10 5.58 -6.91
C ILE A 35 4.46 5.79 -6.21
N GLY A 36 4.89 4.84 -5.37
CA GLY A 36 6.17 4.87 -4.67
C GLY A 36 7.38 4.98 -5.60
N ILE A 37 7.34 4.32 -6.76
CA ILE A 37 8.39 4.39 -7.80
C ILE A 37 8.23 5.58 -8.77
N GLY A 38 7.26 6.47 -8.54
CA GLY A 38 7.12 7.73 -9.27
C GLY A 38 6.05 7.77 -10.37
N ASN A 39 5.19 6.75 -10.50
CA ASN A 39 4.01 6.84 -11.35
C ASN A 39 2.93 7.67 -10.64
N ASN A 40 3.09 8.98 -10.76
CA ASN A 40 2.38 9.96 -9.95
C ASN A 40 1.10 10.51 -10.59
N ASN A 41 0.65 9.99 -11.72
CA ASN A 41 -0.62 10.39 -12.32
C ASN A 41 -1.42 9.17 -12.77
N TYR A 42 -2.72 9.37 -12.97
CA TYR A 42 -3.66 8.29 -13.27
C TYR A 42 -3.20 7.41 -14.44
N LYS A 43 -2.75 8.03 -15.53
CA LYS A 43 -2.31 7.31 -16.74
C LYS A 43 -1.07 6.48 -16.46
N LYS A 44 -0.05 7.05 -15.82
CA LYS A 44 1.17 6.31 -15.46
C LYS A 44 0.88 5.11 -14.55
N ILE A 45 -0.02 5.27 -13.57
CA ILE A 45 -0.43 4.18 -12.68
C ILE A 45 -1.13 3.09 -13.49
N LEU A 46 -2.11 3.46 -14.32
CA LEU A 46 -2.85 2.54 -15.18
C LEU A 46 -1.90 1.75 -16.10
N ASP A 47 -1.00 2.44 -16.78
CA ASP A 47 -0.07 1.86 -17.76
C ASP A 47 0.96 0.93 -17.08
N SER A 48 1.25 1.14 -15.79
CA SER A 48 2.21 0.33 -15.02
C SER A 48 1.66 -0.99 -14.46
N ILE A 49 0.32 -1.17 -14.43
CA ILE A 49 -0.32 -2.32 -13.81
C ILE A 49 -1.13 -3.07 -14.86
N SER A 50 -0.57 -4.19 -15.33
CA SER A 50 -1.23 -5.02 -16.34
C SER A 50 -2.61 -5.49 -15.89
N TYR A 51 -3.58 -5.42 -16.80
CA TYR A 51 -4.95 -5.93 -16.65
C TYR A 51 -5.85 -5.19 -15.64
N ILE A 52 -5.39 -4.10 -15.01
CA ILE A 52 -6.30 -3.25 -14.23
C ILE A 52 -7.20 -2.45 -15.16
N SER A 53 -8.51 -2.42 -14.86
CA SER A 53 -9.45 -1.59 -15.61
C SER A 53 -9.46 -0.15 -15.08
N HIS A 54 -9.90 0.80 -15.91
CA HIS A 54 -10.13 2.18 -15.45
C HIS A 54 -11.08 2.24 -14.25
N THR A 55 -12.18 1.48 -14.29
CA THR A 55 -13.16 1.47 -13.20
C THR A 55 -12.52 0.97 -11.91
N GLU A 56 -11.72 -0.09 -11.97
CA GLU A 56 -11.08 -0.65 -10.79
C GLU A 56 -10.00 0.28 -10.23
N LEU A 57 -9.15 0.85 -11.10
CA LEU A 57 -8.16 1.84 -10.68
C LEU A 57 -8.80 3.05 -10.00
N SER A 58 -9.86 3.61 -10.57
CA SER A 58 -10.60 4.73 -9.98
C SER A 58 -11.15 4.38 -8.59
N ARG A 59 -11.74 3.18 -8.43
CA ARG A 59 -12.23 2.69 -7.14
C ARG A 59 -11.11 2.55 -6.11
N LYS A 60 -9.95 2.02 -6.49
CA LYS A 60 -8.81 1.87 -5.57
C LYS A 60 -8.15 3.19 -5.21
N ILE A 61 -7.98 4.11 -6.16
CA ILE A 61 -7.46 5.45 -5.87
C ILE A 61 -8.37 6.16 -4.86
N LYS A 62 -9.69 6.08 -5.04
CA LYS A 62 -10.64 6.63 -4.06
C LYS A 62 -10.45 6.00 -2.69
N LEU A 63 -10.39 4.67 -2.62
CA LEU A 63 -10.14 3.95 -1.37
C LEU A 63 -8.84 4.40 -0.69
N LEU A 64 -7.75 4.52 -1.44
CA LEU A 64 -6.44 4.91 -0.89
C LEU A 64 -6.41 6.36 -0.41
N LEU A 65 -7.18 7.25 -1.04
CA LEU A 65 -7.41 8.62 -0.55
C LEU A 65 -8.20 8.60 0.76
N ASP A 66 -9.27 7.80 0.83
CA ASP A 66 -10.13 7.69 2.01
C ASP A 66 -9.36 7.11 3.22
N TYR A 67 -8.45 6.16 2.99
CA TYR A 67 -7.55 5.62 4.02
C TYR A 67 -6.39 6.56 4.39
N GLY A 68 -6.17 7.64 3.63
CA GLY A 68 -5.03 8.54 3.82
C GLY A 68 -3.67 7.91 3.47
N VAL A 69 -3.66 6.82 2.71
CA VAL A 69 -2.43 6.17 2.20
C VAL A 69 -1.78 7.05 1.13
N ILE A 70 -2.62 7.64 0.27
CA ILE A 70 -2.19 8.58 -0.75
C ILE A 70 -2.89 9.92 -0.56
N LYS A 71 -2.30 10.97 -1.12
CA LYS A 71 -2.90 12.28 -1.25
C LYS A 71 -2.76 12.79 -2.67
N ARG A 72 -3.64 13.71 -3.07
CA ARG A 72 -3.50 14.44 -4.33
C ARG A 72 -2.83 15.78 -4.05
N ASP A 73 -1.79 16.09 -4.81
CA ASP A 73 -1.20 17.42 -4.85
C ASP A 73 -2.00 18.29 -5.83
N ASP A 74 -2.60 19.37 -5.32
CA ASP A 74 -3.46 20.26 -6.11
C ASP A 74 -2.70 21.04 -7.18
N LYS A 75 -1.39 21.29 -6.98
CA LYS A 75 -0.56 22.02 -7.95
C LYS A 75 -0.18 21.14 -9.14
N ASP A 76 0.28 19.93 -8.84
CA ASP A 76 0.82 19.00 -9.85
C ASP A 76 -0.25 18.04 -10.40
N LYS A 77 -1.46 18.08 -9.83
CA LYS A 77 -2.54 17.07 -10.04
C LYS A 77 -2.04 15.63 -9.87
N ALA A 78 -1.01 15.45 -9.02
CA ALA A 78 -0.28 14.21 -8.87
C ALA A 78 -0.70 13.45 -7.61
N TYR A 79 -0.70 12.12 -7.66
CA TYR A 79 -0.82 11.27 -6.50
C TYR A 79 0.55 11.10 -5.84
N LYS A 80 0.59 11.25 -4.52
CA LYS A 80 1.80 11.08 -3.70
C LYS A 80 1.46 10.19 -2.51
N LEU A 81 2.38 9.30 -2.13
CA LEU A 81 2.28 8.58 -0.86
C LEU A 81 2.31 9.58 0.30
N THR A 82 1.51 9.32 1.33
CA THR A 82 1.69 9.97 2.64
C THR A 82 2.80 9.25 3.41
N GLN A 83 3.17 9.73 4.60
CA GLN A 83 4.10 8.98 5.46
C GLN A 83 3.57 7.57 5.73
N PHE A 84 2.26 7.46 6.02
CA PHE A 84 1.60 6.16 6.18
C PHE A 84 1.73 5.30 4.91
N GLY A 85 1.53 5.88 3.72
CA GLY A 85 1.71 5.14 2.47
C GLY A 85 3.14 4.65 2.23
N PHE A 86 4.16 5.42 2.58
CA PHE A 86 5.56 4.96 2.53
C PHE A 86 5.82 3.81 3.48
N ASP A 87 5.31 3.90 4.72
CA ASP A 87 5.47 2.83 5.71
C ASP A 87 4.80 1.52 5.24
N VAL A 88 3.61 1.62 4.60
CA VAL A 88 2.90 0.47 4.01
C VAL A 88 3.67 -0.13 2.83
N ASP A 89 4.18 0.69 1.91
CA ASP A 89 4.97 0.23 0.76
C ASP A 89 6.24 -0.52 1.21
N HIS A 90 6.94 0.00 2.22
CA HIS A 90 8.09 -0.67 2.81
C HIS A 90 7.74 -2.03 3.43
N VAL A 91 6.60 -2.14 4.12
CA VAL A 91 6.13 -3.43 4.66
C VAL A 91 5.87 -4.43 3.52
N PHE A 92 5.24 -3.99 2.43
CA PHE A 92 5.02 -4.85 1.26
C PHE A 92 6.34 -5.31 0.63
N GLY A 93 7.32 -4.41 0.52
CA GLY A 93 8.68 -4.74 0.10
C GLY A 93 9.32 -5.82 0.97
N HIS A 94 9.23 -5.70 2.30
CA HIS A 94 9.75 -6.72 3.21
C HIS A 94 9.03 -8.07 3.07
N ILE A 95 7.71 -8.09 2.85
CA ILE A 95 6.96 -9.32 2.59
C ILE A 95 7.44 -9.99 1.30
N TYR A 96 7.66 -9.20 0.25
CA TYR A 96 8.24 -9.68 -1.00
C TYR A 96 9.64 -10.27 -0.78
N ASP A 97 10.54 -9.55 -0.11
CA ASP A 97 11.91 -9.99 0.16
C ASP A 97 11.94 -11.31 0.95
N ILE A 98 11.06 -11.45 1.95
CA ILE A 98 10.93 -12.69 2.72
C ILE A 98 10.49 -13.84 1.80
N SER A 99 9.52 -13.58 0.93
CA SER A 99 9.01 -14.58 -0.01
C SER A 99 10.08 -14.99 -1.02
N ASP A 100 10.78 -14.04 -1.63
CA ASP A 100 11.87 -14.33 -2.57
C ASP A 100 13.05 -15.05 -1.88
N LYS A 101 13.35 -14.72 -0.63
CA LYS A 101 14.52 -15.29 0.05
C LYS A 101 14.26 -16.67 0.65
N TYR A 102 13.06 -16.91 1.18
CA TYR A 102 12.77 -18.09 2.00
C TYR A 102 11.66 -18.98 1.46
N LEU A 103 10.85 -18.48 0.52
CA LEU A 103 9.79 -19.26 -0.15
C LEU A 103 10.16 -19.64 -1.59
N LYS A 104 11.42 -19.44 -2.01
CA LYS A 104 11.98 -20.08 -3.21
C LYS A 104 11.70 -21.58 -3.15
N ARG A 105 10.64 -21.98 -3.84
CA ARG A 105 10.30 -23.34 -4.22
C ARG A 105 10.73 -23.48 -5.67
N ASP A 106 11.36 -24.62 -5.96
CA ASP A 106 11.81 -25.05 -7.28
C ASP A 106 10.78 -24.81 -8.40
#